data_AF-A0A9D1YVK0-F1
#
_entry.id   AF-A0A9D1YVK0-F1
#
_cell.length_a   1.000
_cell.length_b   1.000
_cell.length_c   1.000
_cell.angle_alpha   90.00
_cell.angle_beta   90.00
_cell.angle_gamma   90.00
#
_symmetry.space_group_name_H-M   'P 1'
#
loop_
_entity.id
_entity.type
_entity.pdbx_description
1 polymer ?
#
loop_
_entity_poly.entity_id
_entity_poly.type
_entity_poly.pdbx_seq_one_letter_code
_entity_poly.pdbx_strand_id
1 'polypeptide(L)' 'MTTTDPTAAHNSAIPSTTESGAPRESDAHSLSVGSNGPLLLHDVALVEKLARFDRERIPERSPHAKGSG' A
#
# COMPACT_ATOMS: atom_id res chain seq x y z
N MET A 1 -34.61 1.89 -7.80
CA MET A 1 -33.48 2.83 -7.95
C MET A 1 -32.31 2.28 -7.17
N THR A 2 -31.48 1.43 -7.80
CA THR A 2 -30.25 0.90 -7.20
C THR A 2 -29.10 1.74 -7.72
N THR A 3 -28.55 2.60 -6.87
CA THR A 3 -27.36 3.41 -7.17
C THR A 3 -26.17 2.46 -7.27
N THR A 4 -25.72 2.19 -8.49
CA THR A 4 -24.47 1.48 -8.76
C THR A 4 -23.32 2.43 -8.48
N ASP A 5 -22.58 2.18 -7.40
CA ASP A 5 -21.40 2.97 -7.02
C ASP A 5 -20.22 2.63 -7.97
N PRO A 6 -19.65 3.61 -8.72
CA PRO A 6 -18.74 3.34 -9.84
C PRO A 6 -17.27 3.03 -9.46
N THR A 7 -16.94 2.76 -8.20
CA THR A 7 -15.53 2.59 -7.76
C THR A 7 -15.07 1.11 -7.66
N ALA A 8 -15.92 0.13 -7.99
CA ALA A 8 -15.62 -1.29 -7.74
C ALA A 8 -14.63 -1.98 -8.72
N ALA A 9 -13.89 -1.25 -9.56
CA ALA A 9 -13.03 -1.85 -10.58
C ALA A 9 -11.55 -1.50 -10.39
N HIS A 10 -10.86 -2.26 -9.53
CA HIS A 10 -9.40 -2.40 -9.58
C HIS A 10 -9.09 -3.83 -10.05
N ASN A 11 -9.40 -4.13 -11.30
CA ASN A 11 -9.11 -5.42 -11.92
C ASN A 11 -7.62 -5.54 -12.23
N SER A 12 -6.86 -5.99 -11.24
CA SER A 12 -5.59 -6.68 -11.47
C SER A 12 -5.91 -8.18 -11.42
N ALA A 13 -5.64 -8.92 -12.50
CA ALA A 13 -5.91 -10.37 -12.56
C ALA A 13 -5.11 -11.18 -11.50
N ILE A 14 -4.22 -10.51 -10.76
CA ILE A 14 -3.47 -11.02 -9.62
C ILE A 14 -3.80 -10.11 -8.42
N PRO A 15 -4.30 -10.66 -7.30
CA PRO A 15 -4.58 -9.86 -6.12
C PRO A 15 -3.28 -9.28 -5.54
N SER A 16 -3.35 -8.07 -5.00
CA SER A 16 -2.26 -7.51 -4.20
C SER A 16 -2.02 -8.40 -2.99
N THR A 17 -0.76 -8.52 -2.58
CA THR A 17 -0.36 -9.42 -1.50
C THR A 17 0.48 -8.69 -0.47
N THR A 18 0.43 -9.20 0.75
CA THR A 18 1.35 -8.81 1.83
C THR A 18 2.75 -9.36 1.55
N GLU A 19 3.73 -8.92 2.33
CA GLU A 19 5.11 -9.43 2.21
C GLU A 19 5.19 -10.95 2.48
N SER A 20 4.26 -11.49 3.26
CA SER A 20 4.11 -12.93 3.51
C SER A 20 3.35 -13.67 2.40
N GLY A 21 2.93 -12.99 1.33
CA GLY A 21 2.17 -13.56 0.22
C GLY A 21 0.69 -13.77 0.49
N ALA A 22 0.14 -13.23 1.59
CA ALA A 22 -1.29 -13.33 1.87
C ALA A 22 -2.06 -12.35 0.98
N PRO A 23 -3.24 -12.71 0.44
CA PRO A 23 -4.04 -11.80 -0.37
C PRO A 23 -4.54 -10.61 0.48
N ARG A 24 -4.44 -9.40 -0.06
CA ARG A 24 -4.90 -8.17 0.56
C ARG A 24 -6.30 -7.80 0.06
N GLU A 25 -7.15 -7.33 0.97
CA GLU A 25 -8.54 -6.96 0.66
C GLU A 25 -8.65 -5.65 -0.14
N SER A 26 -7.84 -4.62 0.19
CA SER A 26 -7.85 -3.33 -0.51
C SER A 26 -6.51 -2.61 -0.43
N ASP A 27 -5.99 -2.09 -1.55
CA ASP A 27 -4.77 -1.27 -1.60
C ASP A 27 -5.00 0.22 -1.38
N ALA A 28 -6.25 0.68 -1.56
CA ALA A 28 -6.62 2.08 -1.53
C ALA A 28 -7.12 2.55 -0.14
N HIS A 29 -7.50 1.60 0.72
CA HIS A 29 -8.09 1.90 2.02
C HIS A 29 -7.29 1.27 3.16
N SER A 30 -7.26 1.97 4.28
CA SER A 30 -6.71 1.53 5.56
C SER A 30 -7.83 1.05 6.49
N LEU A 31 -7.48 0.19 7.44
CA LEU A 31 -8.43 -0.31 8.43
C LEU A 31 -8.57 0.67 9.62
N SER A 32 -9.81 1.10 9.88
CA SER A 32 -10.15 2.05 10.93
C SER A 32 -11.41 1.63 11.69
N VAL A 33 -11.61 2.19 12.89
CA VAL A 33 -12.86 2.00 13.65
C VAL A 33 -13.96 2.91 13.08
N GLY A 34 -14.61 2.47 12.00
CA GLY A 34 -15.57 3.28 11.25
C GLY A 34 -14.89 4.25 10.28
N SER A 35 -15.68 4.93 9.45
CA SER A 35 -15.16 5.71 8.30
C SER A 35 -14.26 6.89 8.67
N ASN A 36 -14.48 7.51 9.83
CA ASN A 36 -13.69 8.65 10.35
C ASN A 36 -13.06 8.34 11.72
N GLY A 37 -12.86 7.05 12.03
CA GLY A 37 -12.25 6.62 13.28
C GLY A 37 -10.72 6.57 13.23
N PRO A 38 -10.07 6.26 14.36
CA PRO A 38 -8.63 6.03 14.40
C PRO A 38 -8.24 4.80 13.59
N LEU A 39 -7.00 4.81 13.08
CA LEU A 39 -6.39 3.66 12.42
C LEU A 39 -6.06 2.56 13.42
N LEU A 40 -6.23 1.32 12.97
CA LEU A 40 -5.95 0.15 13.75
C LEU A 40 -4.53 -0.37 13.50
N LEU A 41 -3.76 -0.57 14.57
CA LEU A 41 -2.39 -1.07 14.47
C LEU A 41 -2.30 -2.49 13.87
N HIS A 42 -3.36 -3.27 13.97
CA HIS A 42 -3.41 -4.62 13.39
C HIS A 42 -3.63 -4.63 11.87
N ASP A 43 -3.72 -3.47 11.21
CA ASP A 43 -3.56 -3.39 9.75
C ASP A 43 -2.10 -3.65 9.36
N VAL A 44 -1.70 -4.91 9.43
CA VAL A 44 -0.33 -5.36 9.18
C VAL A 44 0.16 -4.90 7.81
N ALA A 45 -0.70 -5.01 6.80
CA ALA A 45 -0.32 -4.73 5.43
C ALA A 45 -0.20 -3.22 5.13
N LEU A 46 -0.92 -2.35 5.85
CA LEU A 46 -0.64 -0.90 5.84
C LEU A 46 0.74 -0.60 6.44
N VAL A 47 1.03 -1.18 7.62
CA VAL A 47 2.30 -0.98 8.32
C VAL A 47 3.48 -1.46 7.48
N GLU A 48 3.37 -2.63 6.86
CA GLU A 48 4.39 -3.16 5.95
C GLU A 48 4.67 -2.21 4.79
N LYS A 49 3.61 -1.70 4.13
CA LYS A 49 3.75 -0.79 2.98
C LYS A 49 4.45 0.52 3.36
N LEU A 50 4.08 1.12 4.49
CA LEU A 50 4.74 2.33 4.99
C LEU A 50 6.20 2.06 5.38
N ALA A 51 6.44 0.96 6.08
CA ALA A 51 7.79 0.57 6.49
C ALA A 51 8.71 0.28 5.30
N ARG A 52 8.17 -0.22 4.18
CA ARG A 52 8.92 -0.37 2.93
C ARG A 52 9.27 0.99 2.34
N PHE A 53 8.28 1.87 2.20
CA PHE A 53 8.45 3.22 1.67
C PHE A 53 9.53 4.01 2.42
N ASP A 54 9.46 4.00 3.75
CA ASP A 54 10.42 4.70 4.62
C ASP A 54 11.87 4.22 4.44
N ARG A 55 12.06 3.00 3.91
CA ARG A 55 13.38 2.36 3.70
C ARG A 55 13.78 2.24 2.23
N GLU A 56 13.11 2.94 1.32
CA GLU A 56 13.48 2.92 -0.11
C GLU A 56 14.82 3.62 -0.38
N ARG A 57 15.19 4.57 0.48
CA ARG A 57 16.41 5.35 0.30
C ARG A 57 17.61 4.61 0.87
N ILE A 58 18.58 4.39 0.00
CA ILE A 58 19.94 3.94 0.33
C ILE A 58 20.92 5.10 0.11
N PRO A 59 22.06 5.11 0.83
CA PRO A 59 23.08 6.12 0.61
C PRO A 59 23.53 6.17 -0.85
N GLU A 60 23.69 7.38 -1.37
CA GLU A 60 24.20 7.60 -2.71
C GLU A 60 25.71 7.32 -2.81
N ARG A 61 26.20 7.09 -4.04
CA ARG A 61 27.63 6.89 -4.29
C ARG A 61 28.38 8.19 -4.08
N SER A 62 29.53 8.13 -3.42
CA SER A 62 30.48 9.24 -3.32
C SER A 62 31.72 8.92 -4.16
N PRO A 63 32.17 9.74 -5.14
CA PRO A 63 31.50 10.76 -5.97
C PRO A 63 30.70 10.18 -7.16
N HIS A 64 30.16 11.05 -8.05
CA HIS A 64 29.31 10.70 -9.22
C HIS A 64 27.95 10.07 -8.87
N ALA A 65 27.30 10.54 -7.79
CA ALA A 65 25.96 10.11 -7.38
C ALA A 65 24.90 10.23 -8.49
N LYS A 66 25.02 11.25 -9.35
CA LYS A 66 24.12 11.46 -10.50
C LYS A 66 24.75 10.91 -11.77
N GLY A 67 24.13 9.88 -12.33
CA GLY A 67 24.43 9.33 -13.64
C GLY A 67 23.16 8.84 -14.32
N SER A 68 23.24 8.65 -15.62
CA SER A 68 22.29 7.86 -16.41
C SER A 68 23.12 6.82 -17.15
N GLY A 69 22.86 5.55 -16.88
CA GLY A 69 23.41 4.43 -17.63
C GLY A 69 22.42 3.95 -18.68
#